data_AF-E9GTU6-F1
#
_entry.id   AF-E9GTU6-F1
#
_cell.length_a   1.000
_cell.length_b   1.000
_cell.length_c   1.000
_cell.angle_alpha   90.00
_cell.angle_beta   90.00
_cell.angle_gamma   90.00
#
_symmetry.space_group_name_H-M   'P 1'
#
loop_
_entity.id
_entity.type
_entity.pdbx_description
1 polymer ?
#
loop_
_entity_poly.entity_id
_entity_poly.type
_entity_poly.pdbx_seq_one_letter_code
_entity_poly.pdbx_strand_id
1 'polypeptide(L)'
;MDKKGLTSAQAKANLERDGIIASPLTSPPQTTPEWINFCKQLFGDFSMLLWVGAILCNVAYDIEYSQNPDILGDNESKSSKIMESFKNLVPQSAFVIRDGQKQTVKAEEVCRGDTVEVKFGDRIPADIRVIEARQFKVYNSSLTVESEPQSRSPEFTNDNPLETKNLAFFSTDVVEGTKNYCLTLSPRMSGFWLY
;
A
#
# COMPACT_ATOMS: atom_id res chain seq x y z
N MET A 1 -28.07 6.87 -14.40
CA MET A 1 -26.62 6.85 -14.72
C MET A 1 -26.38 5.66 -15.62
N ASP A 2 -25.75 5.89 -16.77
CA ASP A 2 -25.53 4.84 -17.79
C ASP A 2 -24.55 3.78 -17.26
N LYS A 3 -24.97 2.51 -17.29
CA LYS A 3 -24.14 1.35 -16.94
C LYS A 3 -22.95 1.12 -17.91
N LYS A 4 -22.72 2.05 -18.83
CA LYS A 4 -21.70 1.96 -19.88
C LYS A 4 -20.30 2.38 -19.40
N GLY A 5 -20.19 3.01 -18.22
CA GLY A 5 -18.90 3.45 -17.68
C GLY A 5 -18.21 4.53 -18.52
N LEU A 6 -16.94 4.79 -18.25
CA LEU A 6 -16.11 5.74 -19.02
C LEU A 6 -15.68 5.14 -20.35
N THR A 7 -15.34 5.97 -21.34
CA THR A 7 -14.62 5.47 -22.53
C THR A 7 -13.14 5.27 -22.23
N SER A 8 -12.45 4.34 -22.89
CA SER A 8 -11.01 4.14 -22.70
C SER A 8 -10.18 5.41 -22.98
N ALA A 9 -10.62 6.22 -23.95
CA ALA A 9 -9.99 7.50 -24.27
C ALA A 9 -10.16 8.54 -23.13
N GLN A 10 -11.36 8.63 -22.55
CA GLN A 10 -11.62 9.51 -21.40
C GLN A 10 -10.87 9.06 -20.15
N ALA A 11 -10.83 7.74 -19.89
CA ALA A 11 -10.06 7.19 -18.77
C ALA A 11 -8.58 7.55 -18.90
N LYS A 12 -8.00 7.41 -20.10
CA LYS A 12 -6.62 7.81 -20.38
C LYS A 12 -6.40 9.31 -20.16
N ALA A 13 -7.30 10.17 -20.67
CA ALA A 13 -7.20 11.61 -20.47
C ALA A 13 -7.31 12.00 -18.98
N ASN A 14 -8.19 11.35 -18.21
CA ASN A 14 -8.31 11.56 -16.77
C ASN A 14 -7.04 11.11 -16.03
N LEU A 15 -6.44 9.99 -16.44
CA LEU A 15 -5.20 9.48 -15.87
C LEU A 15 -4.01 10.39 -16.18
N GLU A 16 -3.93 10.95 -17.38
CA GLU A 16 -2.91 11.93 -17.78
C GLU A 16 -3.07 13.25 -17.01
N ARG A 17 -4.31 13.68 -16.74
CA ARG A 17 -4.61 14.91 -15.99
C ARG A 17 -4.39 14.75 -14.48
N ASP A 18 -4.87 13.68 -13.90
CA ASP A 18 -4.90 13.46 -12.44
C ASP A 18 -3.66 12.69 -11.94
N GLY A 19 -2.88 12.11 -12.86
CA GLY A 19 -1.80 11.18 -12.57
C GLY A 19 -2.30 9.75 -12.37
N ILE A 20 -1.39 8.79 -12.54
CA ILE A 20 -1.59 7.40 -12.12
C ILE A 20 -1.89 7.41 -10.60
N ILE A 21 -2.64 6.42 -10.08
CA ILE A 21 -2.60 6.08 -8.65
C ILE A 21 -1.17 5.55 -8.39
N ALA A 22 -0.21 6.46 -8.40
CA ALA A 22 1.09 6.20 -7.86
C ALA A 22 0.85 6.06 -6.36
N SER A 23 1.46 5.02 -5.80
CA SER A 23 1.73 4.83 -4.37
C SER A 23 2.17 6.15 -3.70
N PRO A 24 2.24 6.26 -2.36
CA PRO A 24 2.73 7.46 -1.67
C PRO A 24 4.12 8.02 -2.01
N LEU A 25 4.71 7.59 -3.12
CA LEU A 25 6.10 7.77 -3.51
C LEU A 25 6.30 8.66 -4.76
N THR A 26 5.34 9.51 -5.19
CA THR A 26 5.62 10.50 -6.27
C THR A 26 6.33 11.77 -5.79
N SER A 27 6.68 11.82 -4.52
CA SER A 27 8.08 12.07 -4.19
C SER A 27 8.49 10.87 -3.34
N PRO A 28 9.50 10.07 -3.72
CA PRO A 28 10.12 9.23 -2.71
C PRO A 28 10.44 10.17 -1.55
N PRO A 29 10.03 9.90 -0.29
CA PRO A 29 10.51 10.69 0.84
C PRO A 29 12.02 10.71 0.68
N GLN A 30 12.62 11.89 0.44
CA GLN A 30 13.96 12.02 -0.15
C GLN A 30 14.79 10.84 0.29
N THR A 31 15.02 9.86 -0.62
CA THR A 31 15.69 8.63 -0.23
C THR A 31 17.09 9.08 0.13
N THR A 32 17.32 9.38 1.41
CA THR A 32 18.64 9.43 1.97
C THR A 32 19.20 8.06 1.64
N PRO A 33 20.20 7.97 0.74
CA PRO A 33 20.67 6.69 0.26
C PRO A 33 20.97 5.79 1.46
N GLU A 34 20.67 4.49 1.34
CA GLU A 34 20.64 3.60 2.51
C GLU A 34 21.95 3.62 3.32
N TRP A 35 23.09 3.88 2.67
CA TRP A 35 24.38 4.08 3.34
C TRP A 35 24.41 5.28 4.30
N ILE A 36 23.64 6.35 4.05
CA ILE A 36 23.54 7.52 4.94
C ILE A 36 22.73 7.18 6.20
N ASN A 37 21.62 6.46 6.06
CA ASN A 37 20.84 6.01 7.22
C ASN A 37 21.61 4.95 8.01
N PHE A 38 22.29 4.05 7.30
CA PHE A 38 23.21 3.07 7.87
C PHE A 38 24.36 3.75 8.63
N CYS A 39 25.03 4.75 8.05
CA CYS A 39 26.08 5.52 8.74
C CYS A 39 25.54 6.29 9.95
N LYS A 40 24.34 6.89 9.86
CA LYS A 40 23.71 7.54 11.03
C LYS A 40 23.43 6.55 12.18
N GLN A 41 23.12 5.30 11.87
CA GLN A 41 22.90 4.24 12.86
C GLN A 41 24.23 3.65 13.38
N LEU A 42 25.25 3.55 12.53
CA LEU A 42 26.62 3.12 12.88
C LEU A 42 27.46 4.14 13.64
N PHE A 43 27.07 5.42 13.64
CA PHE A 43 27.74 6.48 14.40
C PHE A 43 26.82 7.14 15.45
N GLY A 44 25.68 6.52 15.77
CA GLY A 44 24.83 6.93 16.90
C GLY A 44 25.48 6.61 18.25
N ASP A 45 24.95 7.19 19.34
CA ASP A 45 25.55 7.19 20.69
C ASP A 45 25.95 5.81 21.24
N PHE A 46 25.25 4.74 20.83
CA PHE A 46 25.57 3.36 21.23
C PHE A 46 26.74 2.76 20.43
N SER A 47 26.99 3.24 19.22
CA SER A 47 27.97 2.66 18.30
C SER A 47 29.42 3.03 18.61
N MET A 48 29.66 4.10 19.40
CA MET A 48 30.99 4.40 19.94
C MET A 48 31.51 3.29 20.88
N LEU A 49 30.63 2.64 21.65
CA LEU A 49 30.99 1.47 22.47
C LEU A 49 31.39 0.27 21.60
N LEU A 50 30.73 0.07 20.45
CA LEU A 50 31.08 -0.98 19.50
C LEU A 50 32.44 -0.74 18.84
N TRP A 51 32.78 0.50 18.49
CA TRP A 51 34.12 0.84 17.98
C TRP A 51 35.21 0.62 19.04
N VAL A 52 34.98 1.03 20.29
CA VAL A 52 35.93 0.76 21.40
C VAL A 52 36.06 -0.74 21.66
N GLY A 53 34.95 -1.49 21.65
CA GLY A 53 34.95 -2.94 21.78
C GLY A 53 35.67 -3.66 20.64
N ALA A 54 35.48 -3.21 19.39
CA ALA A 54 36.15 -3.77 18.23
C ALA A 54 37.67 -3.50 18.24
N ILE A 55 38.09 -2.33 18.72
CA ILE A 55 39.52 -2.01 18.91
C ILE A 55 40.10 -2.88 20.04
N LEU A 56 39.41 -3.02 21.17
CA LEU A 56 39.82 -3.90 22.27
C LEU A 56 39.93 -5.37 21.84
N CYS A 57 38.96 -5.86 21.07
CA CYS A 57 38.98 -7.22 20.54
C CYS A 57 40.11 -7.43 19.52
N ASN A 58 40.40 -6.47 18.64
CA ASN A 58 41.54 -6.59 17.73
C ASN A 58 42.88 -6.57 18.49
N VAL A 59 43.04 -5.72 19.49
CA VAL A 59 44.26 -5.70 20.32
C VAL A 59 44.42 -7.00 21.11
N ALA A 60 43.33 -7.52 21.68
CA ALA A 60 43.34 -8.82 22.37
C ALA A 60 43.66 -9.97 21.39
N TYR A 61 43.05 -9.94 20.21
CA TYR A 61 43.28 -10.91 19.15
C TYR A 61 44.72 -10.86 18.64
N ASP A 62 45.31 -9.68 18.44
CA ASP A 62 46.71 -9.53 18.02
C ASP A 62 47.68 -10.08 19.08
N ILE A 63 47.38 -9.89 20.37
CA ILE A 63 48.16 -10.45 21.47
C ILE A 63 48.06 -11.99 21.49
N GLU A 64 46.87 -12.55 21.26
CA GLU A 64 46.62 -13.99 21.27
C GLU A 64 47.12 -14.69 19.98
N TYR A 65 47.01 -14.02 18.83
CA TYR A 65 47.57 -14.44 17.54
C TYR A 65 49.10 -14.50 17.58
N SER A 66 49.73 -13.54 18.25
CA SER A 66 51.18 -13.58 18.50
C SER A 66 51.60 -14.77 19.40
N GLN A 67 50.67 -15.39 20.13
CA GLN A 67 50.94 -16.53 21.00
C GLN A 67 50.53 -17.88 20.39
N ASN A 68 49.56 -17.93 19.47
CA ASN A 68 49.12 -19.15 18.78
C ASN A 68 48.61 -18.86 17.35
N PRO A 69 49.48 -18.93 16.32
CA PRO A 69 49.12 -18.58 14.94
C PRO A 69 48.23 -19.60 14.19
N ASP A 70 47.81 -20.70 14.82
CA ASP A 70 47.16 -21.84 14.14
C ASP A 70 45.63 -21.91 14.27
N ILE A 71 44.94 -20.87 14.76
CA ILE A 71 43.48 -20.90 14.94
C ILE A 71 42.81 -19.79 14.13
N LEU A 72 42.70 -19.98 12.81
CA LEU A 72 41.66 -19.31 12.01
C LEU A 72 41.24 -20.22 10.84
N GLY A 73 40.35 -21.16 11.15
CA GLY A 73 39.51 -21.81 10.15
C GLY A 73 38.31 -20.92 9.85
N ASP A 74 38.15 -20.60 8.56
CA ASP A 74 36.99 -20.01 7.88
C ASP A 74 35.67 -20.07 8.65
N ASN A 75 34.94 -18.95 8.69
CA ASN A 75 33.49 -18.94 8.46
C ASN A 75 32.97 -17.50 8.33
N GLU A 76 32.65 -17.07 7.10
CA GLU A 76 31.83 -15.88 6.89
C GLU A 76 30.52 -16.19 6.15
N SER A 77 29.44 -16.00 6.90
CA SER A 77 28.17 -15.35 6.56
C SER A 77 27.44 -15.73 5.27
N LYS A 78 26.37 -16.53 5.43
CA LYS A 78 25.17 -16.45 4.59
C LYS A 78 24.16 -15.51 5.25
N SER A 79 24.14 -14.23 4.89
CA SER A 79 23.01 -13.36 5.26
C SER A 79 22.74 -12.30 4.22
N SER A 80 21.90 -12.64 3.24
CA SER A 80 21.24 -11.67 2.37
C SER A 80 20.01 -12.32 1.73
N LYS A 81 18.91 -12.46 2.51
CA LYS A 81 17.60 -12.93 2.02
C LYS A 81 16.40 -12.22 2.69
N ILE A 82 16.53 -10.95 3.05
CA ILE A 82 15.45 -10.18 3.73
C ILE A 82 14.89 -9.06 2.84
N MET A 83 15.57 -8.68 1.75
CA MET A 83 15.15 -7.55 0.91
C MET A 83 14.14 -7.91 -0.21
N GLU A 84 13.97 -9.19 -0.52
CA GLU A 84 13.15 -9.65 -1.67
C GLU A 84 11.70 -9.98 -1.27
N SER A 85 11.41 -10.16 0.02
CA SER A 85 10.07 -10.41 0.56
C SER A 85 9.13 -9.19 0.50
N PHE A 86 9.65 -7.98 0.25
CA PHE A 86 8.83 -6.77 0.07
C PHE A 86 8.34 -6.57 -1.38
N LYS A 87 8.79 -7.41 -2.33
CA LYS A 87 8.49 -7.23 -3.77
C LYS A 87 7.31 -8.08 -4.29
N ASN A 88 6.76 -8.97 -3.44
CA ASN A 88 5.60 -9.81 -3.76
C ASN A 88 4.27 -9.23 -3.23
N LEU A 89 4.16 -7.91 -3.11
CA LEU A 89 2.84 -7.28 -3.01
C LEU A 89 2.15 -7.51 -4.35
N VAL A 90 1.27 -8.51 -4.38
CA VAL A 90 0.44 -8.87 -5.53
C VAL A 90 -0.11 -7.58 -6.14
N PRO A 91 0.19 -7.28 -7.42
CA PRO A 91 -0.37 -6.10 -8.06
C PRO A 91 -1.89 -6.22 -8.01
N GLN A 92 -2.53 -5.39 -7.20
CA GLN A 92 -3.98 -5.41 -7.09
C GLN A 92 -4.52 -5.00 -8.45
N SER A 93 -5.30 -5.88 -9.07
CA SER A 93 -6.02 -5.60 -10.30
C SER A 93 -7.46 -5.28 -9.93
N ALA A 94 -8.09 -4.37 -10.67
CA ALA A 94 -9.46 -3.96 -10.48
C ALA A 94 -10.29 -4.29 -11.73
N PHE A 95 -11.55 -4.65 -11.52
CA PHE A 95 -12.50 -4.77 -12.62
C PHE A 95 -13.18 -3.43 -12.84
N VAL A 96 -12.97 -2.83 -14.00
CA VAL A 96 -13.63 -1.58 -14.44
C VAL A 96 -14.57 -1.86 -15.59
N ILE A 97 -15.59 -1.03 -15.74
CA ILE A 97 -16.44 -0.98 -16.92
C ILE A 97 -16.00 0.22 -17.74
N ARG A 98 -15.42 -0.06 -18.90
CA ARG A 98 -15.05 0.96 -19.89
C ARG A 98 -15.60 0.57 -21.25
N ASP A 99 -16.09 1.56 -22.00
CA ASP A 99 -16.74 1.36 -23.32
C ASP A 99 -17.90 0.35 -23.28
N GLY A 100 -18.60 0.26 -22.14
CA GLY A 100 -19.69 -0.71 -21.90
C GLY A 100 -19.24 -2.16 -21.72
N GLN A 101 -17.93 -2.42 -21.68
CA GLN A 101 -17.36 -3.74 -21.48
C GLN A 101 -16.60 -3.83 -20.16
N LYS A 102 -16.59 -5.03 -19.58
CA LYS A 102 -15.81 -5.30 -18.39
C LYS A 102 -14.35 -5.54 -18.76
N GLN A 103 -13.46 -4.77 -18.15
CA GLN A 103 -12.02 -4.83 -18.37
C GLN A 103 -11.30 -5.00 -17.03
N THR A 104 -10.22 -5.80 -17.04
CA THR A 104 -9.31 -5.90 -15.90
C THR A 104 -8.19 -4.89 -16.12
N VAL A 105 -8.03 -3.96 -15.20
CA VAL A 105 -6.97 -2.95 -15.20
C VAL A 105 -6.15 -3.07 -13.94
N LYS A 106 -4.92 -2.57 -13.94
CA LYS A 106 -4.16 -2.44 -12.70
C LYS A 106 -4.87 -1.45 -11.79
N ALA A 107 -4.83 -1.66 -10.47
CA ALA A 107 -5.39 -0.71 -9.52
C ALA A 107 -4.80 0.70 -9.72
N GLU A 108 -3.54 0.79 -10.14
CA GLU A 108 -2.84 2.02 -10.47
C GLU A 108 -3.49 2.84 -11.61
N GLU A 109 -4.15 2.15 -12.55
CA GLU A 109 -4.76 2.73 -13.74
C GLU A 109 -6.24 3.08 -13.54
N VAL A 110 -6.79 2.87 -12.34
CA VAL A 110 -8.15 3.29 -11.98
C VAL A 110 -8.16 4.81 -11.82
N CYS A 111 -9.10 5.47 -12.47
CA CYS A 111 -9.20 6.92 -12.47
C CYS A 111 -10.57 7.39 -11.99
N ARG A 112 -10.66 8.68 -11.64
CA ARG A 112 -11.90 9.28 -11.17
C ARG A 112 -13.00 9.12 -12.24
N GLY A 113 -14.17 8.68 -11.79
CA GLY A 113 -15.32 8.42 -12.64
C GLY A 113 -15.39 7.01 -13.24
N ASP A 114 -14.36 6.17 -13.04
CA ASP A 114 -14.47 4.76 -13.43
C ASP A 114 -15.62 4.08 -12.69
N THR A 115 -16.32 3.20 -13.38
CA THR A 115 -17.28 2.29 -12.74
C THR A 115 -16.55 0.99 -12.42
N VAL A 116 -16.32 0.74 -11.14
CA VAL A 116 -15.66 -0.48 -10.67
C VAL A 116 -16.69 -1.53 -10.27
N GLU A 117 -16.40 -2.79 -10.58
CA GLU A 117 -17.14 -3.94 -10.05
C GLU A 117 -16.29 -4.60 -8.97
N VAL A 118 -16.81 -4.68 -7.74
CA VAL A 118 -16.14 -5.35 -6.62
C VAL A 118 -16.91 -6.58 -6.19
N LYS A 119 -16.18 -7.62 -5.79
CA LYS A 119 -16.71 -8.91 -5.33
C LYS A 119 -16.14 -9.27 -3.96
N PHE A 120 -16.74 -10.28 -3.34
CA PHE A 120 -16.21 -10.90 -2.13
C PHE A 120 -14.72 -11.25 -2.27
N GLY A 121 -13.91 -10.82 -1.29
CA GLY A 121 -12.47 -11.04 -1.24
C GLY A 121 -11.64 -9.99 -2.00
N ASP A 122 -12.27 -9.11 -2.78
CA ASP A 122 -11.57 -8.01 -3.41
C ASP A 122 -11.25 -6.93 -2.38
N ARG A 123 -10.11 -6.26 -2.59
CA ARG A 123 -9.78 -5.02 -1.89
C ARG A 123 -10.27 -3.83 -2.68
N ILE A 124 -10.80 -2.83 -2.00
CA ILE A 124 -11.29 -1.61 -2.64
C ILE A 124 -10.11 -0.82 -3.25
N PRO A 125 -10.07 -0.62 -4.58
CA PRO A 125 -8.89 -0.09 -5.29
C PRO A 125 -8.76 1.44 -5.19
N ALA A 126 -9.83 2.15 -4.84
CA ALA A 126 -9.89 3.60 -4.70
C ALA A 126 -11.12 3.98 -3.87
N ASP A 127 -11.20 5.23 -3.41
CA ASP A 127 -12.41 5.70 -2.70
C ASP A 127 -13.59 5.74 -3.67
N ILE A 128 -14.64 4.99 -3.33
CA ILE A 128 -15.75 4.71 -4.24
C ILE A 128 -17.09 5.09 -3.61
N ARG A 129 -18.00 5.54 -4.47
CA ARG A 129 -19.41 5.73 -4.16
C ARG A 129 -20.20 4.54 -4.66
N VAL A 130 -21.00 3.95 -3.79
CA VAL A 130 -21.87 2.83 -4.15
C VAL A 130 -23.00 3.32 -5.05
N ILE A 131 -23.17 2.68 -6.21
CA ILE A 131 -24.29 2.95 -7.14
C ILE A 131 -25.31 1.81 -7.09
N GLU A 132 -24.81 0.57 -6.98
CA GLU A 132 -25.64 -0.63 -6.89
C GLU A 132 -24.95 -1.62 -5.95
N ALA A 133 -25.68 -2.13 -4.97
CA ALA A 133 -25.17 -3.09 -3.99
C ALA A 133 -26.18 -4.19 -3.69
N ARG A 134 -25.69 -5.42 -3.51
CA ARG A 134 -26.46 -6.57 -3.03
C ARG A 134 -25.68 -7.26 -1.94
N GLN A 135 -26.17 -7.13 -0.70
CA GLN A 135 -25.50 -7.67 0.50
C GLN A 135 -24.03 -7.25 0.55
N PHE A 136 -23.76 -5.98 0.21
CA PHE A 136 -22.40 -5.44 0.16
C PHE A 136 -21.96 -5.04 1.57
N LYS A 137 -20.95 -5.72 2.10
CA LYS A 137 -20.32 -5.35 3.37
C LYS A 137 -18.83 -5.20 3.20
N VAL A 138 -18.27 -4.22 3.93
CA VAL A 138 -16.83 -3.93 3.92
C VAL A 138 -16.28 -3.91 5.34
N TYR A 139 -15.01 -4.26 5.47
CA TYR A 139 -14.28 -4.21 6.73
C TYR A 139 -13.46 -2.93 6.80
N ASN A 140 -13.82 -2.02 7.70
CA ASN A 140 -13.16 -0.73 7.86
C ASN A 140 -12.01 -0.75 8.87
N SER A 141 -11.51 -1.90 9.32
CA SER A 141 -10.47 -1.96 10.36
C SER A 141 -9.20 -1.18 10.02
N SER A 142 -8.94 -0.94 8.74
CA SER A 142 -7.82 -0.10 8.27
C SER A 142 -8.03 1.39 8.54
N LEU A 143 -9.25 1.83 8.86
CA LEU A 143 -9.68 3.23 8.98
C LEU A 143 -10.33 3.56 10.32
N THR A 144 -11.04 2.61 10.91
CA THR A 144 -11.74 2.75 12.19
C THR A 144 -11.38 1.60 13.12
N VAL A 145 -11.54 1.80 14.43
CA VAL A 145 -11.34 0.75 15.46
C VAL A 145 -12.56 -0.21 15.51
N GLU A 146 -13.49 -0.10 14.55
CA GLU A 146 -14.66 -0.94 14.51
C GLU A 146 -14.31 -2.33 13.97
N SER A 147 -14.67 -3.35 14.75
CA SER A 147 -14.36 -4.74 14.46
C SER A 147 -15.44 -5.47 13.67
N GLU A 148 -16.57 -4.82 13.37
CA GLU A 148 -17.70 -5.45 12.68
C GLU A 148 -17.80 -5.00 11.21
N PRO A 149 -18.17 -5.92 10.29
CA PRO A 149 -18.50 -5.58 8.92
C PRO A 149 -19.58 -4.51 8.80
N GLN A 150 -19.28 -3.43 8.08
CA GLN A 150 -20.25 -2.39 7.81
C GLN A 150 -21.00 -2.63 6.49
N SER A 151 -22.32 -2.55 6.54
CA SER A 151 -23.17 -2.68 5.35
C SER A 151 -23.18 -1.41 4.51
N ARG A 152 -23.06 -1.57 3.20
CA ARG A 152 -23.01 -0.48 2.23
C ARG A 152 -24.20 -0.52 1.28
N SER A 153 -24.74 0.65 0.95
CA SER A 153 -25.91 0.81 0.08
C SER A 153 -25.77 2.08 -0.77
N PRO A 154 -26.49 2.23 -1.89
CA PRO A 154 -26.41 3.44 -2.72
C PRO A 154 -26.97 4.70 -2.05
N GLU A 155 -27.73 4.53 -0.97
CA GLU A 155 -28.44 5.58 -0.27
C GLU A 155 -27.51 6.38 0.65
N PHE A 156 -27.64 7.71 0.60
CA PHE A 156 -26.96 8.59 1.53
C PHE A 156 -27.65 8.54 2.89
N THR A 157 -26.91 8.22 3.94
CA THR A 157 -27.50 7.96 5.27
C THR A 157 -27.02 8.90 6.36
N ASN A 158 -25.88 9.59 6.16
CA ASN A 158 -25.26 10.42 7.19
C ASN A 158 -24.38 11.50 6.53
N ASP A 159 -24.29 12.68 7.14
CA ASP A 159 -23.40 13.76 6.71
C ASP A 159 -21.92 13.42 6.92
N ASN A 160 -21.60 12.61 7.93
CA ASN A 160 -20.25 12.10 8.14
C ASN A 160 -19.88 11.07 7.06
N PRO A 161 -18.85 11.34 6.22
CA PRO A 161 -18.43 10.43 5.17
C PRO A 161 -18.02 9.04 5.67
N LEU A 162 -17.46 8.94 6.88
CA LEU A 162 -17.01 7.66 7.45
C LEU A 162 -18.18 6.76 7.86
N GLU A 163 -19.32 7.36 8.22
CA GLU A 163 -20.50 6.65 8.71
C GLU A 163 -21.55 6.40 7.63
N THR A 164 -21.54 7.15 6.52
CA THR A 164 -22.52 6.96 5.46
C THR A 164 -22.34 5.65 4.72
N LYS A 165 -23.45 4.98 4.39
CA LYS A 165 -23.42 3.65 3.74
C LYS A 165 -23.08 3.69 2.26
N ASN A 166 -23.14 4.85 1.62
CA ASN A 166 -22.89 5.01 0.19
C ASN A 166 -21.43 5.24 -0.19
N LEU A 167 -20.51 5.16 0.76
CA LEU A 167 -19.08 5.27 0.52
C LEU A 167 -18.38 3.98 0.96
N ALA A 168 -17.37 3.57 0.19
CA ALA A 168 -16.39 2.58 0.60
C ALA A 168 -15.00 3.10 0.25
N PHE A 169 -14.02 2.75 1.07
CA PHE A 169 -12.74 3.46 1.11
C PHE A 169 -11.61 2.59 0.62
N PHE A 170 -10.58 3.23 0.06
CA PHE A 170 -9.37 2.57 -0.36
C PHE A 170 -8.79 1.69 0.76
N SER A 171 -8.24 0.53 0.39
CA SER A 171 -7.59 -0.40 1.30
C SER A 171 -8.53 -1.16 2.27
N THR A 172 -9.84 -0.95 2.20
CA THR A 172 -10.84 -1.78 2.90
C THR A 172 -11.15 -3.06 2.11
N ASP A 173 -11.55 -4.12 2.83
CA ASP A 173 -11.79 -5.45 2.25
C ASP A 173 -13.29 -5.72 2.10
N VAL A 174 -13.69 -6.30 0.96
CA VAL A 174 -15.08 -6.71 0.73
C VAL A 174 -15.32 -8.08 1.36
N VAL A 175 -16.15 -8.10 2.40
CA VAL A 175 -16.41 -9.31 3.19
C VAL A 175 -17.72 -9.99 2.83
N GLU A 176 -18.64 -9.30 2.17
CA GLU A 176 -19.86 -9.91 1.60
C GLU A 176 -20.28 -9.17 0.33
N GLY A 177 -20.90 -9.92 -0.59
CA GLY A 177 -21.49 -9.37 -1.82
C GLY A 177 -21.03 -10.09 -3.09
N THR A 178 -21.96 -10.30 -4.02
CA THR A 178 -21.71 -11.08 -5.24
C THR A 178 -21.28 -10.23 -6.43
N LYS A 179 -21.93 -9.07 -6.63
CA LYS A 179 -21.67 -8.10 -7.70
C LYS A 179 -22.15 -6.72 -7.25
N ASN A 180 -21.23 -5.79 -7.06
CA ASN A 180 -21.56 -4.43 -6.66
C ASN A 180 -20.90 -3.44 -7.62
N TYR A 181 -21.64 -2.43 -8.08
CA TYR A 181 -21.13 -1.39 -8.96
C TYR A 181 -20.91 -0.12 -8.14
N CYS A 182 -19.71 0.44 -8.28
CA CYS A 182 -19.36 1.65 -7.57
C CYS A 182 -18.67 2.63 -8.53
N LEU A 183 -18.83 3.91 -8.28
CA LEU A 183 -18.18 4.98 -9.01
C LEU A 183 -16.93 5.41 -8.25
N THR A 184 -15.78 5.44 -8.90
CA THR A 184 -14.57 5.97 -8.29
C THR A 184 -14.73 7.48 -8.08
N LEU A 185 -14.73 7.94 -6.82
CA LEU A 185 -14.85 9.35 -6.47
C LEU A 185 -13.50 10.05 -6.48
N SER A 186 -12.47 9.37 -5.98
CA SER A 186 -11.10 9.84 -6.03
C SER A 186 -10.15 8.65 -6.14
N PRO A 187 -9.17 8.67 -7.06
CA PRO A 187 -8.05 7.75 -7.04
C PRO A 187 -7.21 7.88 -5.75
N ARG A 188 -7.33 9.00 -5.03
CA ARG A 188 -6.61 9.26 -3.79
C ARG A 188 -7.28 10.35 -2.97
N MET A 189 -7.87 10.05 -1.81
CA MET A 189 -8.00 11.07 -0.77
C MET A 189 -6.74 11.05 0.09
N SER A 190 -5.71 11.77 -0.35
CA SER A 190 -4.72 12.30 0.58
C SER A 190 -5.42 13.34 1.47
N GLY A 191 -5.85 12.93 2.66
CA GLY A 191 -6.03 13.83 3.81
C GLY A 191 -6.95 15.04 3.67
N PHE A 192 -7.84 15.11 2.67
CA PHE A 192 -8.62 16.32 2.38
C PHE A 192 -9.90 16.48 3.24
N TRP A 193 -10.06 15.68 4.30
CA TRP A 193 -11.14 15.81 5.28
C TRP A 193 -10.67 16.32 6.65
N LEU A 194 -9.44 16.83 6.76
CA LEU A 194 -8.91 17.38 8.02
C LEU A 194 -8.87 18.91 8.10
N TYR A 195 -9.54 19.64 7.18
CA TYR A 195 -9.72 21.09 7.29
C TYR A 195 -11.10 21.53 6.84
#